data_AF-A0A1F2RKC7-F1
#
_entry.id   AF-A0A1F2RKC7-F1
#
_cell.length_a   1.000
_cell.length_b   1.000
_cell.length_c   1.000
_cell.angle_alpha   90.00
_cell.angle_beta   90.00
_cell.angle_gamma   90.00
#
_symmetry.space_group_name_H-M   'P 1'
#
loop_
_entity.id
_entity.type
_entity.pdbx_description
1 polymer ?
#
loop_
_entity_poly.entity_id
_entity_poly.type
_entity_poly.pdbx_seq_one_letter_code
_entity_poly.pdbx_strand_id
1 'polypeptide(L)'
;MHGIAIYFFNIPGAMMRVLNCFTRRGLIIQAVWCAPLGDRHRATVLVEAKAITVEQIVRELKSTVGVDSVQVLEKPQAEQLTQSHAEVTNGTNGSTVVKLSGPAEENRYLLEWLGAK
;
A
#
# COMPACT_ATOMS: atom_id res chain seq x y z
N MET A 1 -1.83 -11.42 10.06
CA MET A 1 -2.07 -10.41 9.01
C MET A 1 -2.22 -9.05 9.66
N HIS A 2 -1.52 -8.04 9.15
CA HIS A 2 -1.60 -6.66 9.64
C HIS A 2 -1.89 -5.73 8.46
N GLY A 3 -2.87 -4.84 8.63
CA GLY A 3 -3.14 -3.76 7.69
C GLY A 3 -2.41 -2.50 8.11
N ILE A 4 -1.79 -1.81 7.16
CA ILE A 4 -1.10 -0.55 7.40
C ILE A 4 -1.61 0.46 6.38
N ALA A 5 -2.23 1.53 6.87
CA ALA A 5 -2.61 2.68 6.06
C ALA A 5 -1.49 3.72 6.08
N ILE A 6 -1.09 4.17 4.91
CA ILE A 6 0.07 5.03 4.67
C ILE A 6 -0.40 6.20 3.83
N TYR A 7 -0.29 7.40 4.36
CA TYR A 7 -0.58 8.63 3.65
C TYR A 7 0.74 9.23 3.17
N PHE A 8 0.84 9.49 1.88
CA PHE A 8 2.06 10.00 1.26
C PHE A 8 1.75 11.04 0.19
N PHE A 9 2.69 11.93 -0.09
CA PHE A 9 2.53 12.95 -1.11
C PHE A 9 2.67 12.36 -2.52
N ASN A 10 1.97 12.92 -3.50
CA ASN A 10 2.10 12.55 -4.90
C ASN A 10 3.43 13.04 -5.51
N ILE A 11 4.55 12.51 -5.03
CA ILE A 11 5.88 12.83 -5.53
C ILE A 11 6.56 11.60 -6.12
N PRO A 12 7.40 11.77 -7.16
CA PRO A 12 8.10 10.66 -7.78
C PRO A 12 8.85 9.79 -6.77
N GLY A 13 8.61 8.48 -6.86
CA GLY A 13 9.25 7.47 -6.03
C GLY A 13 8.76 7.37 -4.59
N ALA A 14 7.75 8.13 -4.15
CA ALA A 14 7.21 8.00 -2.78
C ALA A 14 6.66 6.60 -2.52
N MET A 15 5.82 6.07 -3.42
CA MET A 15 5.32 4.70 -3.32
C MET A 15 6.45 3.66 -3.31
N MET A 16 7.48 3.85 -4.15
CA MET A 16 8.62 2.92 -4.19
C MET A 16 9.37 2.90 -2.87
N ARG A 17 9.58 4.06 -2.24
CA ARG A 17 10.20 4.12 -0.92
C ARG A 17 9.34 3.42 0.13
N VAL A 18 8.02 3.59 0.06
CA VAL A 18 7.06 2.88 0.93
C VAL A 18 7.18 1.36 0.76
N LEU A 19 7.08 0.85 -0.47
CA LEU A 19 7.18 -0.58 -0.76
C LEU A 19 8.55 -1.16 -0.37
N ASN A 20 9.63 -0.40 -0.56
CA ASN A 20 10.98 -0.80 -0.19
C ASN A 20 11.15 -1.02 1.31
N CYS A 21 10.40 -0.32 2.18
CA CYS A 21 10.42 -0.59 3.63
C CYS A 21 9.94 -2.01 3.95
N PHE A 22 9.07 -2.59 3.13
CA PHE A 22 8.58 -3.96 3.29
C PHE A 22 9.51 -4.98 2.63
N THR A 23 9.87 -4.77 1.37
CA THR A 23 10.63 -5.76 0.58
C THR A 23 12.07 -5.92 1.06
N ARG A 24 12.73 -4.86 1.55
CA ARG A 24 14.10 -4.94 2.11
C ARG A 24 14.21 -5.85 3.33
N ARG A 25 13.10 -6.09 4.03
CA ARG A 25 13.02 -6.97 5.20
C ARG A 25 12.56 -8.39 4.83
N GLY A 26 12.40 -8.68 3.54
CA GLY A 26 11.93 -9.98 3.04
C GLY A 26 10.46 -10.26 3.37
N LEU A 27 9.65 -9.22 3.60
CA LEU A 27 8.25 -9.39 3.97
C LEU A 27 7.39 -9.63 2.74
N ILE A 28 6.47 -10.58 2.88
CA ILE A 28 5.48 -10.88 1.84
C ILE A 28 4.32 -9.90 1.98
N ILE A 29 4.17 -9.06 0.96
CA ILE A 29 3.03 -8.17 0.81
C ILE A 29 1.91 -8.96 0.14
N GLN A 30 0.81 -9.14 0.85
CA GLN A 30 -0.33 -9.91 0.35
C GLN A 30 -1.18 -9.06 -0.60
N ALA A 31 -1.37 -7.78 -0.29
CA ALA A 31 -2.08 -6.85 -1.14
C ALA A 31 -1.66 -5.41 -0.88
N VAL A 32 -1.77 -4.58 -1.93
CA VAL A 32 -1.60 -3.14 -1.83
C VAL A 32 -2.72 -2.46 -2.60
N TRP A 33 -3.40 -1.54 -1.93
CA TRP A 33 -4.34 -0.64 -2.57
C TRP A 33 -3.82 0.76 -2.46
N CYS A 34 -3.85 1.49 -3.56
CA CYS A 34 -3.53 2.91 -3.55
C CYS A 34 -4.65 3.69 -4.20
N ALA A 35 -5.05 4.77 -3.55
CA ALA A 35 -6.00 5.72 -4.09
C ALA A 35 -5.53 7.15 -3.80
N PRO A 36 -5.76 8.09 -4.73
CA PRO A 36 -5.61 9.51 -4.46
C PRO A 36 -6.65 9.94 -3.41
N LEU A 37 -6.27 10.90 -2.59
CA LEU A 37 -7.05 11.49 -1.52
C LEU A 37 -6.70 12.98 -1.41
N GLY A 38 -7.30 13.79 -2.29
CA GLY A 38 -6.96 15.20 -2.44
C GLY A 38 -5.49 15.37 -2.86
N ASP A 39 -4.74 16.19 -2.12
CA ASP A 39 -3.30 16.46 -2.38
C ASP A 39 -2.37 15.32 -1.95
N ARG A 40 -2.93 14.22 -1.43
CA ARG A 40 -2.19 13.06 -0.90
C ARG A 40 -2.66 11.79 -1.57
N HIS A 41 -1.90 10.73 -1.39
CA HIS A 41 -2.27 9.36 -1.74
C HIS A 41 -2.37 8.55 -0.47
N ARG A 42 -3.32 7.62 -0.44
CA ARG A 42 -3.49 6.65 0.64
C ARG A 42 -3.19 5.26 0.11
N ALA A 43 -2.09 4.67 0.57
CA ALA A 43 -1.81 3.26 0.39
C ALA A 43 -2.32 2.45 1.58
N THR A 44 -3.00 1.35 1.32
CA THR A 44 -3.33 0.32 2.31
C THR A 44 -2.55 -0.92 1.95
N VAL A 45 -1.64 -1.33 2.83
CA VAL A 45 -0.76 -2.48 2.63
C VAL A 45 -1.16 -3.57 3.62
N LEU A 46 -1.44 -4.78 3.11
CA LEU A 46 -1.61 -5.97 3.92
C LEU A 46 -0.33 -6.80 3.91
N VAL A 47 0.19 -7.08 5.10
CA VAL A 47 1.41 -7.86 5.27
C VAL A 47 1.23 -8.97 6.29
N GLU A 48 1.94 -10.06 6.04
CA GLU A 48 2.10 -11.15 6.99
C GLU A 48 3.42 -10.98 7.73
N ALA A 49 3.34 -10.45 8.95
CA ALA A 49 4.50 -10.16 9.79
C ALA A 49 4.16 -10.28 11.28
N LYS A 50 5.17 -10.48 12.12
CA LYS A 50 5.05 -10.41 13.58
C LYS A 50 4.84 -8.96 14.02
N ALA A 51 4.12 -8.74 15.13
CA ALA A 51 3.82 -7.41 15.66
C ALA A 51 5.09 -6.54 15.83
N ILE A 52 6.16 -7.12 16.39
CA ILE A 52 7.44 -6.42 16.56
C ILE A 52 8.04 -5.93 15.23
N THR A 53 7.87 -6.70 14.16
CA THR A 53 8.36 -6.34 12.82
C THR A 53 7.51 -5.22 12.23
N VAL A 54 6.18 -5.27 12.43
CA VAL A 54 5.26 -4.21 12.01
C VAL A 54 5.59 -2.88 12.69
N GLU A 55 5.84 -2.88 14.00
CA GLU A 55 6.23 -1.67 14.72
C GLU A 55 7.52 -1.03 14.16
N GLN A 56 8.51 -1.86 13.83
CA GLN A 56 9.75 -1.37 13.23
C GLN A 56 9.52 -0.79 11.84
N ILE A 57 8.68 -1.40 11.01
CA ILE A 57 8.32 -0.88 9.68
C ILE A 57 7.57 0.44 9.81
N VAL A 58 6.61 0.54 10.75
CA VAL A 58 5.84 1.76 10.98
C VAL A 58 6.76 2.91 11.37
N ARG A 59 7.77 2.65 12.21
CA ARG A 59 8.79 3.66 12.55
C ARG A 59 9.62 4.06 11.32
N GLU A 60 10.04 3.11 10.50
CA GLU A 60 10.80 3.37 9.28
C GLU A 60 9.97 4.19 8.28
N LEU A 61 8.73 3.78 8.01
CA LEU A 61 7.80 4.49 7.11
C LEU A 61 7.55 5.93 7.54
N LYS A 62 7.41 6.19 8.84
CA LYS A 62 7.25 7.56 9.37
C LYS A 62 8.46 8.45 9.10
N SER A 63 9.65 7.86 8.94
CA SER A 63 10.88 8.59 8.59
C SER A 63 11.13 8.67 7.08
N THR A 64 10.30 8.01 6.27
CA THR A 64 10.49 7.93 4.81
C THR A 64 10.10 9.24 4.12
N VAL A 65 10.97 9.73 3.25
CA VAL A 65 10.73 10.95 2.47
C VAL A 65 9.45 10.84 1.63
N GLY A 66 8.55 11.80 1.81
CA GLY A 66 7.27 11.84 1.12
C GLY A 66 6.14 11.10 1.83
N VAL A 67 6.39 10.42 2.94
CA VAL A 67 5.34 9.90 3.82
C VAL A 67 4.93 11.00 4.78
N ASP A 68 3.62 11.22 4.88
CA ASP A 68 3.02 12.18 5.81
C ASP A 68 2.63 11.50 7.12
N SER A 69 1.91 10.37 7.05
CA SER A 69 1.45 9.66 8.24
C SER A 69 1.22 8.18 7.99
N VAL A 70 1.32 7.39 9.07
CA VAL A 70 1.20 5.93 9.04
C VAL A 70 0.32 5.48 10.19
N GLN A 71 -0.69 4.66 9.89
CA GLN A 71 -1.64 4.10 10.84
C GLN A 71 -1.67 2.58 10.70
N VAL A 72 -1.57 1.87 11.83
CA VAL A 72 -1.81 0.43 11.87
C VAL A 72 -3.32 0.22 11.97
N LEU A 73 -3.87 -0.57 11.07
CA LEU A 73 -5.28 -0.93 11.07
C LEU A 73 -5.49 -2.13 11.99
N GLU A 74 -6.52 -2.05 12.83
CA GLU A 74 -6.89 -3.19 13.66
C GLU A 74 -7.38 -4.36 12.79
N LYS A 75 -7.24 -5.60 13.28
CA LYS A 75 -7.61 -6.82 12.55
C LYS A 75 -8.99 -6.77 11.87
N PRO A 76 -10.07 -6.30 12.53
CA PRO A 76 -11.39 -6.22 11.89
C PRO A 76 -11.43 -5.27 10.69
N GLN A 77 -10.69 -4.16 10.76
CA GLN A 77 -10.63 -3.16 9.69
C GLN A 77 -9.81 -3.67 8.50
N ALA A 78 -8.72 -4.39 8.76
CA ALA A 78 -7.90 -5.03 7.73
C ALA A 78 -8.70 -6.11 6.98
N GLU A 79 -9.48 -6.92 7.70
CA GLU A 79 -10.35 -7.97 7.13
C GLU A 79 -11.50 -7.36 6.30
N GLN A 80 -12.16 -6.31 6.79
CA GLN A 80 -13.21 -5.59 6.05
C GLN A 80 -12.71 -4.93 4.76
N LEU A 81 -11.51 -4.34 4.79
CA LEU A 81 -10.86 -3.78 3.60
C LEU A 81 -10.48 -4.88 2.61
N THR A 82 -10.08 -6.05 3.11
CA THR A 82 -9.82 -7.23 2.27
C THR A 82 -11.11 -7.70 1.59
N GLN A 83 -12.23 -7.80 2.32
CA GLN A 83 -13.51 -8.28 1.79
C GLN A 83 -14.17 -7.30 0.81
N SER A 84 -14.24 -6.01 1.15
CA SER A 84 -14.81 -4.98 0.27
C SER A 84 -14.01 -4.81 -1.03
N HIS A 85 -12.71 -5.09 -0.99
CA HIS A 85 -11.88 -5.05 -2.20
C HIS A 85 -11.87 -6.38 -2.95
N ALA A 86 -12.09 -7.51 -2.26
CA ALA A 86 -12.19 -8.86 -2.85
C ALA A 86 -13.43 -9.03 -3.75
N GLU A 87 -14.56 -8.40 -3.41
CA GLU A 87 -15.76 -8.42 -4.26
C GLU A 87 -15.52 -7.78 -5.64
N VAL A 88 -14.49 -6.92 -5.77
CA VAL A 88 -14.11 -6.29 -7.03
C VAL A 88 -13.09 -7.13 -7.84
N THR A 89 -12.55 -8.21 -7.27
CA THR A 89 -11.42 -9.00 -7.84
C THR A 89 -11.77 -10.45 -8.16
N ASN A 90 -13.01 -10.77 -8.55
CA ASN A 90 -13.33 -12.07 -9.18
C ASN A 90 -12.80 -12.16 -10.62
N GLY A 91 -11.48 -11.98 -10.77
CA GLY A 91 -10.75 -12.06 -12.01
C GLY A 91 -9.25 -12.10 -11.75
N THR A 92 -8.68 -13.30 -11.92
CA THR A 92 -7.25 -13.62 -12.12
C THR A 92 -6.39 -13.95 -10.90
N ASN A 93 -5.79 -15.14 -10.99
CA ASN A 93 -5.00 -15.86 -10.01
C ASN A 93 -3.69 -15.15 -9.60
N GLY A 94 -3.30 -15.34 -8.33
CA GLY A 94 -1.91 -15.53 -7.89
C GLY A 94 -0.88 -14.42 -8.11
N SER A 95 -1.30 -13.20 -8.44
CA SER A 95 -0.41 -12.04 -8.59
C SER A 95 -0.66 -11.04 -7.45
N THR A 96 0.39 -10.39 -6.96
CA THR A 96 0.26 -9.25 -6.04
C THR A 96 -0.63 -8.20 -6.70
N VAL A 97 -1.90 -8.12 -6.27
CA VAL A 97 -2.86 -7.19 -6.86
C VAL A 97 -2.56 -5.79 -6.32
N VAL A 98 -1.92 -4.97 -7.14
CA VAL A 98 -1.82 -3.51 -6.90
C VAL A 98 -3.05 -2.88 -7.55
N LYS A 99 -4.12 -2.70 -6.79
CA LYS A 99 -5.33 -2.05 -7.29
C LYS A 99 -5.21 -0.54 -7.06
N LEU A 100 -4.96 0.17 -8.15
CA LEU A 100 -4.96 1.62 -8.23
C LEU A 100 -6.39 2.08 -8.50
N SER A 101 -6.97 2.84 -7.58
CA SER A 101 -8.27 3.49 -7.80
C SER A 101 -8.02 4.97 -8.09
N GLY A 102 -8.69 5.56 -9.08
CA GLY A 102 -8.51 6.97 -9.48
C GLY A 102 -8.25 7.16 -10.98
N PRO A 103 -8.38 8.39 -11.53
CA PRO A 103 -8.15 8.66 -12.94
C PRO A 103 -6.75 8.24 -13.36
N ALA A 104 -6.60 7.67 -14.56
CA ALA A 104 -5.31 7.22 -15.08
C ALA A 104 -4.28 8.37 -15.16
N GLU A 105 -4.73 9.62 -15.30
CA GLU A 105 -3.86 10.79 -15.32
C GLU A 105 -3.18 11.05 -13.98
N GLU A 106 -3.90 10.90 -12.86
CA GLU A 106 -3.36 11.08 -11.52
C GLU A 106 -2.42 9.95 -11.11
N ASN A 107 -2.60 8.78 -11.73
CA ASN A 107 -1.83 7.57 -11.50
C ASN A 107 -0.80 7.29 -12.60
N ARG A 108 -0.57 8.23 -13.54
CA ARG A 108 0.26 8.00 -14.74
C ARG A 108 1.65 7.47 -14.40
N TYR A 109 2.32 8.08 -13.43
CA TYR A 109 3.66 7.66 -13.00
C TYR A 109 3.71 6.27 -12.36
N LEU A 110 2.62 5.87 -11.70
CA LEU A 110 2.49 4.54 -11.09
C LEU A 110 2.15 3.48 -12.14
N LEU A 111 1.29 3.80 -13.11
CA LEU A 111 0.93 2.93 -14.23
C LEU A 111 2.11 2.68 -15.17
N GLU A 112 2.87 3.72 -15.52
CA GLU A 112 4.11 3.60 -16.30
C GLU A 112 5.12 2.66 -15.62
N TRP A 113 5.24 2.75 -14.30
CA TRP A 113 6.14 1.88 -13.54
C TRP A 113 5.66 0.43 -13.46
N LEU A 114 4.35 0.20 -13.32
CA LEU A 114 3.77 -1.14 -13.34
C LEU A 114 3.81 -1.79 -14.72
N GLY A 115 4.25 -1.07 -15.76
CA GLY A 115 4.22 -1.56 -17.14
C GLY A 115 2.81 -1.74 -17.69
N ALA A 116 1.81 -1.16 -17.03
CA ALA A 116 0.42 -1.16 -17.49
C ALA A 116 0.27 -0.06 -18.56
N LYS A 117 0.36 -0.46 -19.84
CA LYS A 117 0.03 0.38 -20.99
C LYS A 117 -1.47 0.48 -21.20
#